data_AF-A0A1V3J241-F1
#
_entry.id   AF-A0A1V3J241-F1
#
_cell.length_a   1.000
_cell.length_b   1.000
_cell.length_c   1.000
_cell.angle_alpha   90.00
_cell.angle_beta   90.00
_cell.angle_gamma   90.00
#
_symmetry.space_group_name_H-M   'P 1'
#
loop_
_entity.id
_entity.type
_entity.pdbx_description
1 polymer ?
#
loop_
_entity_poly.entity_id
_entity_poly.type
_entity_poly.pdbx_seq_one_letter_code
_entity_poly.pdbx_strand_id
1 'polypeptide(L)'
;MLSEKEIEALKNGAYGVTRDGRKVKYLGENVVGGHFWLEGLEDNKVKVISYDRFDHYYIGRNQSPYDIVGLWEDKLEPFTPEKALAGEPVLLRDGEKAFVISDIKSLVPISDYSLVGITPNGTLLRWNCEGSYWLTTDEDELDIIGMWKEPEPVKPNADGLPKPIRDLMGLEEVWHVALDVILDKLTPSVVVKPSIGWASWHHTRASNGVYYASKENCQKACDLLTGVDNG
;
A
#
# COMPACT_ATOMS: atom_id res chain seq x y z
N MET A 1 9.14 -5.49 0.87
CA MET A 1 8.88 -6.77 1.57
C MET A 1 7.39 -6.97 1.56
N LEU A 2 6.92 -8.21 1.36
CA LEU A 2 5.51 -8.54 1.48
C LEU A 2 5.10 -8.40 2.95
N SER A 3 3.92 -7.87 3.21
CA SER A 3 3.29 -7.89 4.52
C SER A 3 2.89 -9.32 4.91
N GLU A 4 2.75 -9.58 6.21
CA GLU A 4 2.25 -10.87 6.72
C GLU A 4 0.89 -11.23 6.12
N LYS A 5 0.03 -10.22 5.91
CA LYS A 5 -1.28 -10.36 5.27
C LYS A 5 -1.18 -10.83 3.82
N GLU A 6 -0.25 -10.27 3.05
CA GLU A 6 0.00 -10.71 1.67
C GLU A 6 0.55 -12.14 1.63
N ILE A 7 1.48 -12.48 2.53
CA ILE A 7 2.01 -13.84 2.66
C ILE A 7 0.89 -14.83 3.01
N GLU A 8 0.02 -14.48 3.95
CA GLU A 8 -1.13 -15.32 4.32
C GLU A 8 -2.13 -15.46 3.16
N ALA A 9 -2.42 -14.39 2.43
CA ALA A 9 -3.27 -14.43 1.24
C ALA A 9 -2.70 -15.38 0.17
N LEU A 10 -1.38 -15.31 -0.09
CA LEU A 10 -0.70 -16.21 -1.02
C LEU A 10 -0.80 -17.67 -0.56
N LYS A 11 -0.58 -17.94 0.74
CA LYS A 11 -0.74 -19.28 1.33
C LYS A 11 -2.18 -19.79 1.25
N ASN A 12 -3.16 -18.90 1.32
CA ASN A 12 -4.59 -19.19 1.18
C ASN A 12 -5.06 -19.27 -0.29
N GLY A 13 -4.13 -19.25 -1.25
CA GLY A 13 -4.40 -19.54 -2.65
C GLY A 13 -4.61 -18.31 -3.54
N ALA A 14 -4.37 -17.10 -3.01
CA ALA A 14 -4.24 -15.91 -3.85
C ALA A 14 -3.07 -16.07 -4.84
N TYR A 15 -3.17 -15.36 -5.96
CA TYR A 15 -2.07 -15.28 -6.91
C TYR A 15 -1.12 -14.16 -6.51
N GLY A 16 0.17 -14.37 -6.69
CA GLY A 16 1.21 -13.34 -6.56
C GLY A 16 1.68 -12.83 -7.91
N VAL A 17 2.47 -11.77 -7.87
CA VAL A 17 3.15 -11.20 -9.03
C VAL A 17 4.66 -11.18 -8.78
N THR A 18 5.44 -11.66 -9.76
CA THR A 18 6.91 -11.50 -9.74
C THR A 18 7.30 -10.07 -10.06
N ARG A 19 8.53 -9.67 -9.74
CA ARG A 19 9.09 -8.36 -10.07
C ARG A 19 9.01 -8.03 -11.56
N ASP A 20 9.15 -9.03 -12.43
CA ASP A 20 8.97 -8.88 -13.89
C ASP A 20 7.54 -9.15 -14.40
N GLY A 21 6.55 -9.17 -13.50
CA GLY A 21 5.14 -9.11 -13.86
C GLY A 21 4.49 -10.45 -14.23
N ARG A 22 5.12 -11.60 -13.93
CA ARG A 22 4.55 -12.93 -14.14
C ARG A 22 3.63 -13.34 -12.99
N LYS A 23 2.60 -14.13 -13.34
CA LYS A 23 1.60 -14.62 -12.38
C LYS A 23 2.15 -15.84 -11.67
N VAL A 24 2.11 -15.86 -10.35
CA VAL A 24 2.51 -17.05 -9.57
C VAL A 24 1.40 -17.49 -8.63
N LYS A 25 1.40 -18.77 -8.28
CA LYS A 25 0.52 -19.34 -7.24
C LYS A 25 1.34 -20.18 -6.28
N TYR A 26 1.16 -19.98 -4.98
CA TYR A 26 1.80 -20.79 -3.97
C TYR A 26 1.25 -22.22 -3.98
N LEU A 27 2.14 -23.22 -3.93
CA LEU A 27 1.78 -24.63 -3.94
C LEU A 27 2.08 -25.35 -2.62
N GLY A 28 2.93 -24.78 -1.76
CA GLY A 28 3.30 -25.38 -0.48
C GLY A 28 4.79 -25.27 -0.18
N GLU A 29 5.20 -25.89 0.92
CA GLU A 29 6.58 -25.90 1.41
C GLU A 29 7.17 -27.31 1.28
N ASN A 30 8.47 -27.39 1.01
CA ASN A 30 9.22 -28.63 0.95
C ASN A 30 9.77 -29.00 2.34
N VAL A 31 10.31 -30.21 2.46
CA VAL A 31 10.79 -30.77 3.74
C VAL A 31 11.97 -30.02 4.36
N VAL A 32 12.65 -29.17 3.60
CA VAL A 32 13.81 -28.37 4.02
C VAL A 32 13.50 -26.87 4.12
N GLY A 33 12.23 -26.48 4.03
CA GLY A 33 11.77 -25.11 4.21
C GLY A 33 11.71 -24.24 2.95
N GLY A 34 11.91 -24.83 1.76
CA GLY A 34 11.78 -24.14 0.48
C GLY A 34 10.34 -24.11 -0.02
N HIS A 35 9.93 -23.05 -0.71
CA HIS A 35 8.57 -22.82 -1.16
C HIS A 35 8.39 -23.19 -2.64
N PHE A 36 7.33 -23.94 -2.96
CA PHE A 36 6.96 -24.27 -4.34
C PHE A 36 5.92 -23.30 -4.89
N TRP A 37 6.10 -22.94 -6.14
CA TRP A 37 5.26 -21.99 -6.85
C TRP A 37 4.91 -22.53 -8.23
N LEU A 38 3.70 -22.23 -8.68
CA LEU A 38 3.26 -22.40 -10.06
C LEU A 38 3.37 -21.04 -10.75
N GLU A 39 4.26 -20.89 -11.72
CA GLU A 39 4.36 -19.67 -12.53
C GLU A 39 3.62 -19.87 -13.85
N GLY A 40 2.76 -18.89 -14.19
CA GLY A 40 2.14 -18.78 -15.50
C GLY A 40 3.12 -18.14 -16.50
N LEU A 41 3.37 -18.85 -17.59
CA LEU A 41 4.12 -18.38 -18.75
C LEU A 41 3.16 -17.80 -19.80
N GLU A 42 3.71 -17.08 -20.77
CA GLU A 42 3.00 -16.76 -22.01
C GLU A 42 2.54 -18.07 -22.70
N ASP A 43 1.41 -18.02 -23.40
CA ASP A 43 0.74 -19.16 -24.06
C ASP A 43 0.03 -20.20 -23.16
N ASN A 44 -0.49 -19.82 -21.99
CA ASN A 44 -1.19 -20.72 -21.05
C ASN A 44 -0.34 -21.92 -20.55
N LYS A 45 0.98 -21.84 -20.69
CA LYS A 45 1.90 -22.83 -20.12
C LYS A 45 2.15 -22.51 -18.65
N VAL A 46 2.39 -23.54 -17.86
CA VAL A 46 2.74 -23.39 -16.44
C VAL A 46 4.04 -24.12 -16.16
N LYS A 47 4.88 -23.54 -15.30
CA LYS A 47 6.08 -24.19 -14.76
C LYS A 47 6.02 -24.23 -13.24
N VAL A 48 6.50 -25.33 -12.65
CA VAL A 48 6.70 -25.43 -11.19
C VAL A 48 8.13 -25.01 -10.88
N ILE A 49 8.27 -24.09 -9.92
CA ILE A 49 9.56 -23.56 -9.48
C ILE A 49 9.65 -23.60 -7.96
N SER A 50 10.89 -23.70 -7.48
CA SER A 50 11.22 -23.66 -6.05
C SER A 50 11.91 -22.33 -5.77
N TYR A 51 11.34 -21.54 -4.86
CA TYR A 51 11.95 -20.34 -4.31
C TYR A 51 12.14 -20.55 -2.82
N ASP A 52 13.29 -20.18 -2.28
CA ASP A 52 13.59 -20.50 -0.88
C ASP A 52 12.80 -19.61 0.11
N ARG A 53 12.23 -18.46 -0.31
CA ARG A 53 11.47 -17.49 0.54
C ARG A 53 10.40 -16.71 -0.23
N PHE A 54 9.42 -16.15 0.49
CA PHE A 54 8.37 -15.25 -0.05
C PHE A 54 8.93 -13.87 -0.47
N ASP A 55 10.05 -13.48 0.11
CA ASP A 55 10.65 -12.16 -0.03
C ASP A 55 12.20 -12.22 0.08
N HIS A 56 12.83 -11.54 -0.87
CA HIS A 56 14.24 -11.14 -1.01
C HIS A 56 15.35 -11.98 -0.34
N TYR A 57 16.25 -12.53 -1.15
CA TYR A 57 17.61 -12.82 -0.72
C TYR A 57 18.45 -11.54 -0.83
N TYR A 58 18.93 -10.99 0.28
CA TYR A 58 20.16 -10.19 0.28
C TYR A 58 21.34 -11.16 0.34
N ILE A 59 21.74 -11.72 -0.80
CA ILE A 59 23.14 -12.09 -0.99
C ILE A 59 23.68 -11.29 -2.15
N GLY A 60 24.61 -10.38 -1.83
CA GLY A 60 25.42 -9.72 -2.83
C GLY A 60 24.71 -8.62 -3.64
N ARG A 61 23.71 -7.93 -3.06
CA ARG A 61 23.06 -6.72 -3.63
C ARG A 61 22.24 -6.89 -4.93
N ASN A 62 21.89 -8.10 -5.36
CA ASN A 62 21.11 -8.26 -6.60
C ASN A 62 19.67 -8.67 -6.31
N GLN A 63 18.72 -7.82 -6.71
CA GLN A 63 17.30 -8.16 -6.80
C GLN A 63 17.10 -9.19 -7.93
N SER A 64 16.18 -10.14 -7.75
CA SER A 64 15.87 -11.11 -8.79
C SER A 64 14.60 -10.71 -9.54
N PRO A 65 14.55 -10.81 -10.88
CA PRO A 65 13.31 -10.61 -11.63
C PRO A 65 12.20 -11.59 -11.21
N TYR A 66 12.58 -12.69 -10.54
CA TYR A 66 11.69 -13.73 -10.05
C TYR A 66 11.16 -13.52 -8.62
N ASP A 67 11.57 -12.46 -7.92
CA ASP A 67 11.09 -12.18 -6.57
C ASP A 67 9.57 -11.93 -6.57
N ILE A 68 8.84 -12.47 -5.58
CA ILE A 68 7.41 -12.17 -5.41
C ILE A 68 7.31 -10.83 -4.67
N VAL A 69 6.66 -9.85 -5.31
CA VAL A 69 6.65 -8.46 -4.82
C VAL A 69 5.26 -7.96 -4.44
N GLY A 70 4.20 -8.72 -4.70
CA GLY A 70 2.83 -8.39 -4.30
C GLY A 70 1.82 -9.46 -4.70
N LEU A 71 0.53 -9.17 -4.50
CA LEU A 71 -0.56 -9.97 -5.05
C LEU A 71 -0.77 -9.66 -6.53
N TRP A 72 -1.32 -10.61 -7.29
CA TRP A 72 -1.63 -10.43 -8.70
C TRP A 72 -2.72 -9.38 -8.94
N GLU A 73 -3.59 -9.14 -7.96
CA GLU A 73 -4.59 -8.06 -8.04
C GLU A 73 -3.91 -6.68 -7.98
N ASP A 74 -2.75 -6.61 -7.30
CA ASP A 74 -1.84 -5.48 -7.31
C ASP A 74 -0.93 -5.46 -8.54
N LYS A 75 -1.12 -6.37 -9.51
CA LYS A 75 -0.41 -6.27 -10.78
C LYS A 75 -0.74 -4.90 -11.38
N LEU A 76 0.31 -4.09 -11.46
CA LEU A 76 0.30 -2.83 -12.14
C LEU A 76 -0.15 -3.09 -13.56
N GLU A 77 -1.14 -2.31 -13.99
CA GLU A 77 -1.51 -2.34 -15.39
C GLU A 77 -0.27 -1.91 -16.18
N PRO A 78 0.22 -2.71 -17.14
CA PRO A 78 1.45 -2.39 -17.85
C PRO A 78 1.39 -1.01 -18.50
N PHE A 79 2.50 -0.29 -18.43
CA PHE A 79 2.62 1.00 -19.10
C PHE A 79 2.39 0.84 -20.61
N THR A 80 1.57 1.71 -21.18
CA THR A 80 1.36 1.82 -22.63
C THR A 80 1.40 3.29 -23.03
N PRO A 81 2.32 3.69 -23.94
CA PRO A 81 2.40 5.07 -24.41
C PRO A 81 1.07 5.58 -24.96
N GLU A 82 0.28 4.72 -25.61
CA GLU A 82 -1.01 5.06 -26.19
C GLU A 82 -2.01 5.56 -25.15
N LYS A 83 -2.14 4.84 -24.02
CA LYS A 83 -3.04 5.25 -22.93
C LYS A 83 -2.52 6.49 -22.21
N ALA A 84 -1.22 6.52 -21.95
CA ALA A 84 -0.60 7.66 -21.28
C ALA A 84 -0.78 8.96 -22.08
N LEU A 85 -0.56 8.91 -23.40
CA LEU A 85 -0.77 10.04 -24.31
C LEU A 85 -2.26 10.40 -24.51
N ALA A 86 -3.18 9.47 -24.23
CA ALA A 86 -4.61 9.75 -24.16
C ALA A 86 -5.01 10.50 -22.87
N GLY A 87 -4.05 10.73 -21.95
CA GLY A 87 -4.25 11.46 -20.70
C GLY A 87 -4.48 10.57 -19.48
N GLU A 88 -4.37 9.24 -19.62
CA GLU A 88 -4.39 8.35 -18.46
C GLU A 88 -3.11 8.53 -17.63
N PRO A 89 -3.22 8.62 -16.29
CA PRO A 89 -2.06 8.80 -15.44
C PRO A 89 -1.18 7.55 -15.39
N VAL A 90 0.11 7.76 -15.12
CA VAL A 90 1.10 6.70 -14.96
C VAL A 90 1.60 6.64 -13.51
N LEU A 91 2.04 5.46 -13.10
CA LEU A 91 2.64 5.20 -11.80
C LEU A 91 4.16 5.18 -11.93
N LEU A 92 4.81 6.03 -11.13
CA LEU A 92 6.25 6.06 -10.98
C LEU A 92 6.72 5.03 -9.94
N ARG A 93 7.99 4.63 -10.01
CA ARG A 93 8.57 3.61 -9.13
C ARG A 93 8.59 4.01 -7.66
N ASP A 94 8.71 5.30 -7.37
CA ASP A 94 8.59 5.89 -6.03
C ASP A 94 7.15 5.87 -5.48
N GLY A 95 6.17 5.43 -6.26
CA GLY A 95 4.76 5.37 -5.88
C GLY A 95 3.98 6.64 -6.22
N GLU A 96 4.60 7.62 -6.88
CA GLU A 96 3.94 8.86 -7.26
C GLU A 96 3.20 8.76 -8.59
N LYS A 97 2.23 9.67 -8.76
CA LYS A 97 1.45 9.82 -9.98
C LYS A 97 2.16 10.77 -10.94
N ALA A 98 2.11 10.49 -12.25
CA ALA A 98 2.52 11.44 -13.28
C ALA A 98 1.62 11.37 -14.52
N PHE A 99 1.79 12.32 -15.44
CA PHE A 99 1.03 12.42 -16.68
C PHE A 99 1.97 12.61 -17.87
N VAL A 100 1.84 11.76 -18.89
CA VAL A 100 2.52 11.97 -20.18
C VAL A 100 1.69 12.95 -20.99
N ILE A 101 2.32 14.02 -21.49
CA ILE A 101 1.63 15.11 -22.20
C ILE A 101 1.95 15.17 -23.68
N SER A 102 3.08 14.60 -24.11
CA SER A 102 3.48 14.61 -25.52
C SER A 102 4.55 13.57 -25.83
N ASP A 103 4.57 13.11 -27.07
CA ASP A 103 5.69 12.39 -27.68
C ASP A 103 6.37 13.31 -28.71
N ILE A 104 7.61 13.70 -28.44
CA ILE A 104 8.39 14.62 -29.28
C ILE A 104 9.22 13.88 -30.35
N LYS A 105 9.04 12.57 -30.53
CA LYS A 105 9.83 11.77 -31.49
C LYS A 105 9.77 12.31 -32.91
N SER A 106 8.65 12.88 -33.33
CA SER A 106 8.52 13.51 -34.66
C SER A 106 9.34 14.80 -34.82
N LEU A 107 9.64 15.49 -33.71
CA LEU A 107 10.44 16.71 -33.68
C LEU A 107 11.93 16.42 -33.48
N VAL A 108 12.25 15.38 -32.70
CA VAL A 108 13.62 14.96 -32.38
C VAL A 108 13.75 13.43 -32.56
N PRO A 109 13.88 12.94 -33.81
CA PRO A 109 13.81 11.50 -34.11
C PRO A 109 14.93 10.65 -33.50
N ILE A 110 16.03 11.28 -33.09
CA ILE A 110 17.23 10.63 -32.54
C ILE A 110 17.15 10.55 -31.00
N SER A 111 16.15 11.18 -30.37
CA SER A 111 16.05 11.15 -28.92
C SER A 111 15.46 9.84 -28.43
N ASP A 112 16.23 9.14 -27.60
CA ASP A 112 15.73 7.98 -26.86
C ASP A 112 14.68 8.38 -25.82
N TYR A 113 14.60 9.65 -25.43
CA TYR A 113 13.67 10.20 -24.43
C TYR A 113 12.58 11.06 -25.06
N SER A 114 11.72 10.40 -25.84
CA SER A 114 10.72 11.10 -26.63
C SER A 114 9.45 11.44 -25.86
N LEU A 115 9.16 10.76 -24.75
CA LEU A 115 7.99 11.06 -23.92
C LEU A 115 8.31 12.22 -22.98
N VAL A 116 7.44 13.22 -22.97
CA VAL A 116 7.48 14.36 -22.04
C VAL A 116 6.26 14.28 -21.16
N GLY A 117 6.44 14.49 -19.86
CA GLY A 117 5.33 14.57 -18.93
C GLY A 117 5.61 15.41 -17.70
N ILE A 118 4.64 15.40 -16.79
CA ILE A 118 4.60 16.27 -15.64
C ILE A 118 4.01 15.54 -14.43
N THR A 119 4.54 15.80 -13.25
CA THR A 119 3.95 15.35 -11.97
C THR A 119 2.85 16.32 -11.50
N PRO A 120 1.98 15.92 -10.55
CA PRO A 120 0.99 16.81 -9.94
C PRO A 120 1.56 18.09 -9.33
N ASN A 121 2.81 18.07 -8.86
CA ASN A 121 3.49 19.24 -8.30
C ASN A 121 4.13 20.16 -9.37
N GLY A 122 4.00 19.82 -10.67
CA GLY A 122 4.49 20.64 -11.78
C GLY A 122 5.92 20.33 -12.22
N THR A 123 6.51 19.22 -11.78
CA THR A 123 7.88 18.82 -12.20
C THR A 123 7.83 18.21 -13.59
N LEU A 124 8.62 18.76 -14.50
CA LEU A 124 8.72 18.27 -15.88
C LEU A 124 9.71 17.11 -15.96
N LEU A 125 9.27 16.00 -16.55
CA LEU A 125 10.02 14.75 -16.67
C LEU A 125 10.06 14.28 -18.13
N ARG A 126 11.04 13.41 -18.43
CA ARG A 126 11.19 12.79 -19.75
C ARG A 126 11.51 11.31 -19.62
N TRP A 127 10.90 10.50 -20.48
CA TRP A 127 11.10 9.05 -20.53
C TRP A 127 11.31 8.57 -21.95
N ASN A 128 11.90 7.38 -22.08
CA ASN A 128 11.86 6.65 -23.33
C ASN A 128 10.46 6.06 -23.59
N CYS A 129 10.28 5.41 -24.74
CA CYS A 129 8.99 4.78 -25.08
C CYS A 129 8.64 3.55 -24.22
N GLU A 130 9.56 3.08 -23.38
CA GLU A 130 9.37 1.98 -22.44
C GLU A 130 9.10 2.48 -21.01
N GLY A 131 9.17 3.80 -20.78
CA GLY A 131 8.92 4.41 -19.48
C GLY A 131 10.16 4.64 -18.61
N SER A 132 11.38 4.38 -19.09
CA SER A 132 12.62 4.61 -18.33
C SER A 132 13.01 6.09 -18.30
N TYR A 133 13.33 6.61 -17.11
CA TYR A 133 13.76 7.99 -16.90
C TYR A 133 15.26 8.17 -17.19
N TRP A 134 16.09 7.19 -16.83
CA TRP A 134 17.52 7.15 -17.14
C TRP A 134 17.95 5.81 -17.74
N LEU A 135 18.73 5.83 -18.83
CA LEU A 135 19.19 4.64 -19.56
C LEU A 135 20.45 4.02 -18.93
N THR A 136 21.14 4.76 -18.06
CA THR A 136 22.41 4.34 -17.46
C THR A 136 22.25 3.58 -16.15
N THR A 137 21.02 3.51 -15.64
CA THR A 137 20.66 2.84 -14.39
C THR A 137 19.55 1.85 -14.68
N ASP A 138 19.70 0.62 -14.19
CA ASP A 138 18.71 -0.44 -14.44
C ASP A 138 17.33 -0.10 -13.82
N GLU A 139 17.30 0.71 -12.76
CA GLU A 139 16.08 1.16 -12.09
C GLU A 139 16.28 2.57 -11.50
N ASP A 140 15.43 3.52 -11.86
CA ASP A 140 15.34 4.87 -11.28
C ASP A 140 13.98 5.06 -10.57
N GLU A 141 13.96 5.85 -9.50
CA GLU A 141 12.75 6.17 -8.72
C GLU A 141 11.67 6.83 -9.58
N LEU A 142 12.08 7.51 -10.65
CA LEU A 142 11.18 8.22 -11.57
C LEU A 142 10.82 7.38 -12.81
N ASP A 143 11.20 6.11 -12.89
CA ASP A 143 10.76 5.22 -13.96
C ASP A 143 9.24 5.01 -13.89
N ILE A 144 8.59 4.97 -15.05
CA ILE A 144 7.20 4.55 -15.17
C ILE A 144 7.17 3.02 -15.09
N ILE A 145 6.50 2.49 -14.06
CA ILE A 145 6.37 1.05 -13.83
C ILE A 145 4.97 0.49 -14.14
N GLY A 146 4.03 1.37 -14.51
CA GLY A 146 2.68 0.99 -14.93
C GLY A 146 1.75 2.17 -15.15
N MET A 147 0.49 1.88 -15.48
CA MET A 147 -0.61 2.84 -15.46
C MET A 147 -1.08 3.03 -14.01
N TRP A 148 -1.39 4.28 -13.65
CA TRP A 148 -1.89 4.61 -12.33
C TRP A 148 -3.34 4.13 -12.17
N LYS A 149 -3.58 3.32 -11.14
CA LYS A 149 -4.92 2.99 -10.67
C LYS A 149 -5.25 3.90 -9.51
N GLU A 150 -6.43 4.52 -9.53
CA GLU A 150 -6.89 5.25 -8.35
C GLU A 150 -6.96 4.27 -7.17
N PRO A 151 -6.35 4.60 -6.03
CA PRO A 151 -6.44 3.74 -4.86
C PRO A 151 -7.91 3.54 -4.53
N GLU A 152 -8.30 2.30 -4.22
CA GLU A 152 -9.65 2.07 -3.73
C GLU A 152 -9.88 3.01 -2.54
N PRO A 153 -11.00 3.76 -2.52
CA PRO A 153 -11.32 4.54 -1.35
C PRO A 153 -11.33 3.56 -0.19
N VAL A 154 -10.38 3.72 0.73
CA VAL A 154 -10.43 3.03 2.01
C VAL A 154 -11.75 3.46 2.60
N LYS A 155 -12.78 2.61 2.46
CA LYS A 155 -13.98 2.74 3.26
C LYS A 155 -13.45 2.49 4.66
N PRO A 156 -13.34 3.51 5.55
CA PRO A 156 -13.23 3.15 6.95
C PRO A 156 -14.41 2.23 7.19
N ASN A 157 -14.16 1.07 7.79
CA ASN A 157 -15.19 0.11 8.12
C ASN A 157 -16.04 0.72 9.24
N ALA A 158 -16.76 1.81 8.93
CA ALA A 158 -17.39 2.72 9.88
C ALA A 158 -18.63 2.07 10.51
N ASP A 159 -19.16 1.05 9.85
CA ASP A 159 -20.25 0.23 10.37
C ASP A 159 -19.78 -0.70 11.50
N GLY A 160 -18.49 -1.02 11.58
CA GLY A 160 -17.87 -1.80 12.68
C GLY A 160 -17.23 -0.94 13.77
N LEU A 161 -17.15 0.37 13.58
CA LEU A 161 -16.53 1.28 14.55
C LEU A 161 -17.39 1.42 15.80
N PRO A 162 -16.81 1.26 17.00
CA PRO A 162 -17.49 1.68 18.21
C PRO A 162 -17.84 3.16 18.11
N LYS A 163 -19.12 3.48 18.25
CA LYS A 163 -19.56 4.87 18.17
C LYS A 163 -19.03 5.66 19.36
N PRO A 164 -18.33 6.79 19.14
CA PRO A 164 -17.98 7.68 20.23
C PRO A 164 -19.24 8.18 20.95
N ILE A 165 -19.14 8.37 22.25
CA ILE A 165 -20.19 8.99 23.04
C ILE A 165 -20.20 10.49 22.81
N ARG A 166 -21.40 11.06 22.74
CA ARG A 166 -21.62 12.50 22.57
C ARG A 166 -22.13 13.21 23.80
N ASP A 167 -22.44 12.44 24.84
CA ASP A 167 -22.89 12.93 26.13
C ASP A 167 -22.20 12.15 27.25
N LEU A 168 -21.90 12.84 28.34
CA LEU A 168 -21.21 12.35 29.53
C LEU A 168 -22.18 12.02 30.67
N MET A 169 -23.49 12.21 30.47
CA MET A 169 -24.49 12.04 31.52
C MET A 169 -24.44 10.63 32.15
N GLY A 170 -24.22 10.60 33.47
CA GLY A 170 -24.19 9.38 34.26
C GLY A 170 -22.88 8.59 34.22
N LEU A 171 -21.88 9.03 33.45
CA LEU A 171 -20.57 8.37 33.36
C LEU A 171 -19.60 8.95 34.37
N GLU A 172 -18.99 8.06 35.16
CA GLU A 172 -17.93 8.39 36.14
C GLU A 172 -16.53 8.32 35.53
N GLU A 173 -16.38 7.65 34.38
CA GLU A 173 -15.16 7.63 33.59
C GLU A 173 -15.47 7.52 32.10
N VAL A 174 -14.53 8.01 31.29
CA VAL A 174 -14.57 7.91 29.83
C VAL A 174 -13.17 7.65 29.29
N TRP A 175 -13.09 7.09 28.08
CA TRP A 175 -11.84 6.69 27.44
C TRP A 175 -11.61 7.48 26.17
N HIS A 176 -10.36 7.82 25.84
CA HIS A 176 -10.00 8.43 24.57
C HIS A 176 -8.69 7.86 24.03
N VAL A 177 -8.50 7.95 22.71
CA VAL A 177 -7.25 7.57 22.06
C VAL A 177 -6.17 8.58 22.47
N ALA A 178 -5.03 8.07 22.93
CA ALA A 178 -3.85 8.85 23.29
C ALA A 178 -2.60 8.23 22.67
N LEU A 179 -1.60 9.07 22.37
CA LEU A 179 -0.28 8.60 22.00
C LEU A 179 0.51 8.28 23.28
N ASP A 180 0.92 7.04 23.45
CA ASP A 180 1.91 6.66 24.44
C ASP A 180 3.30 6.92 23.85
N VAL A 181 3.94 8.00 24.30
CA VAL A 181 5.25 8.44 23.78
C VAL A 181 6.41 7.50 24.14
N ILE A 182 6.22 6.61 25.12
CA ILE A 182 7.24 5.64 25.52
C ILE A 182 7.16 4.40 24.62
N LEU A 183 5.94 3.98 24.32
CA LEU A 183 5.67 2.79 23.51
C LEU A 183 5.49 3.09 22.02
N ASP A 184 5.55 4.37 21.64
CA ASP A 184 5.32 4.91 20.29
C ASP A 184 4.06 4.33 19.62
N LYS A 185 2.97 4.26 20.38
CA LYS A 185 1.72 3.63 19.93
C LYS A 185 0.47 4.31 20.48
N LEU A 186 -0.64 4.14 19.78
CA LEU A 186 -1.94 4.59 20.25
C LEU A 186 -2.47 3.65 21.34
N THR A 187 -2.89 4.23 22.47
CA THR A 187 -3.45 3.49 23.61
C THR A 187 -4.70 4.17 24.16
N PRO A 188 -5.63 3.39 24.75
CA PRO A 188 -6.74 3.96 25.51
C PRO A 188 -6.26 4.66 26.78
N SER A 189 -6.60 5.94 26.91
CA SER A 189 -6.39 6.74 28.12
C SER A 189 -7.71 7.04 28.81
N VAL A 190 -7.73 6.86 30.13
CA VAL A 190 -8.92 7.11 30.96
C VAL A 190 -8.96 8.54 31.46
N VAL A 191 -10.15 9.12 31.47
CA VAL A 191 -10.46 10.37 32.16
C VAL A 191 -11.54 10.04 33.18
N VAL A 192 -11.23 10.29 34.45
CA VAL A 192 -12.16 10.08 35.57
C VAL A 192 -12.86 11.41 35.88
N LYS A 193 -14.16 11.34 36.14
CA LYS A 193 -14.99 12.48 36.50
C LYS A 193 -14.45 13.14 37.79
N PRO A 194 -14.12 14.44 37.76
CA PRO A 194 -13.76 15.16 38.97
C PRO A 194 -14.92 15.19 39.97
N SER A 195 -14.62 15.35 41.27
CA SER A 195 -15.63 15.47 42.32
C SER A 195 -16.59 16.66 42.12
N ILE A 196 -16.13 17.70 41.41
CA ILE A 196 -16.91 18.89 41.04
C ILE A 196 -17.74 18.68 39.75
N GLY A 197 -17.73 17.47 39.18
CA GLY A 197 -18.37 17.13 37.92
C GLY A 197 -17.50 17.39 36.70
N TRP A 198 -18.07 17.14 35.52
CA TRP A 198 -17.42 17.36 34.23
C TRP A 198 -17.28 18.85 33.92
N ALA A 199 -16.06 19.28 33.60
CA ALA A 199 -15.83 20.64 33.11
C ALA A 199 -16.43 20.83 31.70
N SER A 200 -16.77 22.08 31.35
CA SER A 200 -17.40 22.43 30.06
C SER A 200 -16.62 21.93 28.84
N TRP A 201 -15.28 21.94 28.89
CA TRP A 201 -14.44 21.47 27.80
C TRP A 201 -14.51 19.94 27.60
N HIS A 202 -14.86 19.16 28.62
CA HIS A 202 -15.15 17.74 28.45
C HIS A 202 -16.42 17.53 27.63
N HIS A 203 -17.45 18.34 27.86
CA HIS A 203 -18.69 18.30 27.06
C HIS A 203 -18.41 18.66 25.59
N THR A 204 -17.58 19.67 25.32
CA THR A 204 -17.14 20.00 23.95
C THR A 204 -16.37 18.85 23.28
N ARG A 205 -15.50 18.16 24.03
CA ARG A 205 -14.78 16.98 23.51
C ARG A 205 -15.72 15.81 23.25
N ALA A 206 -16.71 15.59 24.12
CA ALA A 206 -17.75 14.58 23.91
C ALA A 206 -18.57 14.88 22.65
N SER A 207 -19.05 16.12 22.44
CA SER A 207 -19.82 16.47 21.25
C SER A 207 -19.03 16.29 19.95
N ASN A 208 -17.70 16.44 20.02
CA ASN A 208 -16.77 16.20 18.91
C ASN A 208 -16.41 14.71 18.70
N GLY A 209 -16.98 13.80 19.49
CA GLY A 209 -16.76 12.35 19.33
C GLY A 209 -15.39 11.88 19.80
N VAL A 210 -14.80 12.54 20.80
CA VAL A 210 -13.46 12.20 21.31
C VAL A 210 -13.50 11.03 22.32
N TYR A 211 -14.63 10.84 22.98
CA TYR A 211 -14.74 9.88 24.10
C TYR A 211 -15.46 8.59 23.72
N TYR A 212 -15.11 7.52 24.42
CA TYR A 212 -15.74 6.21 24.40
C TYR A 212 -16.18 5.84 25.82
N ALA A 213 -17.31 5.15 25.94
CA ALA A 213 -17.84 4.71 27.24
C ALA A 213 -17.04 3.59 27.91
N SER A 214 -16.16 2.92 27.16
CA SER A 214 -15.41 1.75 27.64
C SER A 214 -14.02 1.69 27.03
N LYS A 215 -13.06 1.15 27.79
CA LYS A 215 -11.70 0.87 27.31
C LYS A 215 -11.69 0.01 26.04
N GLU A 216 -12.55 -1.01 25.97
CA GLU A 216 -12.62 -1.95 24.83
C GLU A 216 -12.96 -1.21 23.52
N ASN A 217 -14.00 -0.39 23.53
CA ASN A 217 -14.37 0.44 22.37
C ASN A 217 -13.26 1.42 21.98
N CYS A 218 -12.56 1.99 22.96
CA CYS A 218 -11.42 2.86 22.68
C CYS A 218 -10.23 2.06 22.10
N GLN A 219 -10.01 0.81 22.54
CA GLN A 219 -8.95 -0.05 22.05
C GLN A 219 -9.20 -0.44 20.59
N LYS A 220 -10.43 -0.83 20.24
CA LYS A 220 -10.82 -1.08 18.84
C LYS A 220 -10.56 0.13 17.92
N ALA A 221 -10.75 1.35 18.45
CA ALA A 221 -10.40 2.56 17.72
C ALA A 221 -8.88 2.76 17.57
N CYS A 222 -8.08 2.47 18.61
CA CYS A 222 -6.62 2.48 18.50
C CYS A 222 -6.11 1.48 17.45
N ASP A 223 -6.56 0.23 17.56
CA ASP A 223 -6.15 -0.90 16.71
C ASP A 223 -6.38 -0.57 15.23
N LEU A 224 -7.57 -0.04 14.90
CA LEU A 224 -7.92 0.38 13.55
C LEU A 224 -7.05 1.55 13.05
N LEU A 225 -6.82 2.57 13.88
CA LEU A 225 -5.99 3.73 13.50
C LEU A 225 -4.53 3.33 13.26
N THR A 226 -4.08 2.22 13.84
CA THR A 226 -2.74 1.66 13.64
C THR A 226 -2.68 0.54 12.60
N GLY A 227 -3.81 0.13 12.01
CA GLY A 227 -3.87 -0.96 11.03
C GLY A 227 -3.60 -2.35 11.62
N VAL A 228 -3.72 -2.51 12.94
CA VAL A 228 -3.54 -3.80 13.65
C VAL A 228 -4.90 -4.45 13.80
N ASP A 229 -5.28 -5.34 12.87
CA ASP A 229 -6.49 -6.16 13.02
C ASP A 229 -6.26 -7.23 14.11
N ASN A 230 -6.71 -6.96 15.33
CA ASN A 230 -6.84 -7.99 16.37
C ASN A 230 -8.17 -8.71 16.14
N GLY A 231 -8.12 -9.79 15.34
CA GLY A 231 -9.22 -10.73 15.13
C GLY A 231 -9.73 -11.38 16.41
#